data_AF-A0A9D3MS24-F1
#
_entry.id   AF-A0A9D3MS24-F1
#
_cell.length_a   1.000
_cell.length_b   1.000
_cell.length_c   1.000
_cell.angle_alpha   90.00
_cell.angle_beta   90.00
_cell.angle_gamma   90.00
#
_symmetry.space_group_name_H-M   'P 1'
#
loop_
_entity.id
_entity.type
_entity.pdbx_description
1 polymer ?
#
loop_
_entity_poly.entity_id
_entity_poly.type
_entity_poly.pdbx_seq_one_letter_code
_entity_poly.pdbx_strand_id
1 'polypeptide(L)'
;MASVTLVTVQVSAVPPGGLSRNQSVVLNCEISQVIGSVTLAWLRMKGGRGELVKQEVLSEGHPEKMLSLTLPILSRDQLHWACAVFTESMLRAQVPLHLTL
;
A
#
# COMPACT_ATOMS: atom_id res chain seq x y z
N MET A 1 -15.79 7.99 29.91
CA MET A 1 -16.24 8.15 28.52
C MET A 1 -15.29 7.39 27.63
N ALA A 2 -15.77 6.53 26.74
CA ALA A 2 -14.93 5.80 25.79
C ALA A 2 -14.97 6.52 24.43
N SER A 3 -13.83 6.65 23.77
CA SER A 3 -13.71 7.18 22.41
C SER A 3 -13.31 6.05 21.45
N VAL A 4 -13.76 6.15 20.19
CA VAL A 4 -13.36 5.25 19.11
C VAL A 4 -12.68 6.09 18.04
N THR A 5 -11.53 5.61 17.56
CA THR A 5 -10.79 6.27 16.48
C THR A 5 -10.82 5.41 15.24
N LEU A 6 -11.29 5.97 14.13
CA LEU A 6 -11.35 5.30 12.84
C LEU A 6 -10.14 5.72 11.98
N VAL A 7 -9.36 4.74 11.54
CA VAL A 7 -8.27 4.94 10.57
C VAL A 7 -8.67 4.25 9.27
N THR A 8 -8.64 4.99 8.17
CA THR A 8 -8.96 4.47 6.84
C THR A 8 -7.68 4.31 6.03
N VAL A 9 -7.65 3.28 5.19
CA VAL A 9 -6.55 3.02 4.26
C VAL A 9 -7.08 3.19 2.84
N GLN A 10 -6.42 4.02 2.05
CA GLN A 10 -6.73 4.23 0.64
C GLN A 10 -5.58 3.70 -0.21
N VAL A 11 -5.91 2.90 -1.21
CA VAL A 11 -4.94 2.36 -2.17
C VAL A 11 -5.30 2.82 -3.57
N SER A 12 -4.33 3.30 -4.32
CA SER A 12 -4.53 3.75 -5.71
C SER A 12 -3.34 3.44 -6.60
N ALA A 13 -3.59 3.43 -7.92
CA ALA A 13 -2.58 3.34 -8.96
C ALA A 13 -2.69 4.53 -9.90
N VAL A 14 -1.54 5.11 -10.28
CA VAL A 14 -1.46 6.24 -11.19
C VAL A 14 -0.55 5.86 -12.37
N PRO A 15 -1.00 6.02 -13.63
CA PRO A 15 -2.28 6.58 -14.04
C PRO A 15 -3.47 5.63 -13.80
N PRO A 16 -4.69 6.18 -13.59
CA PRO A 16 -5.91 5.39 -13.47
C PRO A 16 -6.32 4.84 -14.84
N GLY A 17 -6.47 3.53 -14.98
CA GLY A 17 -6.92 2.86 -16.22
C GLY A 17 -6.10 1.63 -16.60
N GLY A 18 -6.45 0.99 -17.71
CA GLY A 18 -5.69 -0.13 -18.29
C GLY A 18 -4.26 0.30 -18.62
N LEU A 19 -3.30 -0.43 -18.09
CA LEU A 19 -1.88 -0.08 -18.11
C LEU A 19 -1.24 -0.64 -19.37
N SER A 20 -0.50 0.18 -20.12
CA SER A 20 0.27 -0.34 -21.25
C SER A 20 1.57 -0.99 -20.75
N ARG A 21 2.05 -2.01 -21.46
CA ARG A 21 3.20 -2.85 -21.07
C ARG A 21 4.51 -2.07 -20.83
N ASN A 22 4.61 -0.84 -21.34
CA ASN A 22 5.80 0.01 -21.26
C ASN A 22 5.57 1.30 -20.46
N GLN A 23 4.49 1.37 -19.68
CA GLN A 23 4.18 2.53 -18.88
C GLN A 23 4.62 2.32 -17.42
N SER A 24 5.21 3.36 -16.83
CA SER A 24 5.49 3.38 -15.40
C SER A 24 4.21 3.62 -14.62
N VAL A 25 4.10 2.98 -13.46
CA VAL A 25 2.92 3.03 -12.61
C VAL A 25 3.35 3.34 -11.20
N VAL A 26 2.68 4.28 -10.56
CA VAL A 26 2.90 4.60 -9.15
C VAL A 26 1.76 4.03 -8.34
N LEU A 27 2.08 3.15 -7.39
CA LEU A 27 1.14 2.64 -6.42
C LEU A 27 1.24 3.50 -5.15
N ASN A 28 0.10 3.96 -4.64
CA ASN A 28 0.03 4.77 -3.43
C ASN A 28 -0.80 4.04 -2.38
N CYS A 29 -0.26 3.94 -1.17
CA CYS A 29 -0.98 3.46 0.00
C CYS A 29 -0.98 4.57 1.05
N GLU A 30 -2.14 5.14 1.32
CA GLU A 30 -2.33 6.29 2.19
C GLU A 30 -3.22 5.93 3.38
N ILE A 31 -2.92 6.51 4.54
CA ILE A 31 -3.76 6.40 5.75
C ILE A 31 -4.25 7.77 6.20
N SER A 32 -5.48 7.84 6.72
CA SER A 32 -6.06 9.12 7.16
C SER A 32 -5.28 9.77 8.31
N GLN A 33 -4.72 8.95 9.20
CA GLN A 33 -3.94 9.39 10.36
C GLN A 33 -3.02 8.29 10.87
N VAL A 34 -1.92 8.71 11.50
CA VAL A 34 -1.01 7.84 12.23
C VAL A 34 -1.38 7.91 13.70
N ILE A 35 -1.51 6.77 14.37
CA ILE A 35 -1.71 6.67 15.82
C ILE A 35 -0.55 5.86 16.37
N GLY A 36 0.24 6.44 17.26
CA GLY A 36 1.52 5.91 17.72
C GLY A 36 2.50 5.69 16.58
N SER A 37 2.74 4.42 16.24
CA SER A 37 3.60 4.01 15.14
C SER A 37 2.87 3.02 14.23
N VAL A 38 2.84 3.33 12.94
CA VAL A 38 2.20 2.52 11.90
C VAL A 38 3.26 2.13 10.88
N THR A 39 3.36 0.86 10.53
CA THR A 39 4.18 0.42 9.40
C THR A 39 3.29 0.21 8.18
N LEU A 40 3.60 0.90 7.09
CA LEU A 40 3.03 0.62 5.77
C LEU A 40 3.97 -0.27 4.99
N ALA A 41 3.42 -1.24 4.26
CA ALA A 41 4.21 -2.15 3.44
C ALA A 41 3.51 -2.45 2.11
N TRP A 42 4.29 -2.43 1.03
CA TRP A 42 3.89 -2.94 -0.26
C TRP A 42 4.30 -4.40 -0.42
N LEU A 43 3.30 -5.23 -0.68
CA LEU A 43 3.45 -6.65 -0.94
C LEU A 43 3.17 -6.95 -2.41
N ARG A 44 4.07 -7.68 -3.05
CA ARG A 44 3.82 -8.30 -4.35
C ARG A 44 3.19 -9.66 -4.14
N MET A 45 2.00 -9.88 -4.68
CA MET A 45 1.23 -11.10 -4.44
C MET A 45 1.50 -12.13 -5.54
N LYS A 46 1.90 -13.35 -5.15
CA LYS A 46 2.11 -14.48 -6.07
C LYS A 46 1.64 -15.77 -5.40
N GLY A 47 0.68 -16.47 -6.00
CA GLY A 47 0.17 -17.74 -5.49
C GLY A 47 -0.35 -17.68 -4.04
N GLY A 48 -1.01 -16.57 -3.68
CA GLY A 48 -1.55 -16.35 -2.33
C GLY A 48 -0.52 -15.92 -1.27
N ARG A 49 0.78 -15.82 -1.62
CA ARG A 49 1.82 -15.30 -0.73
C ARG A 49 2.20 -13.88 -1.13
N GLY A 50 2.41 -13.02 -0.14
CA GLY A 50 2.93 -11.67 -0.32
C GLY A 50 4.45 -11.63 -0.11
N GLU A 51 5.19 -11.17 -1.11
CA GLU A 51 6.60 -10.83 -1.01
C GLU A 51 6.73 -9.35 -0.63
N LEU A 52 7.48 -9.04 0.43
CA LEU A 52 7.71 -7.66 0.86
C LEU A 52 8.62 -6.94 -0.15
N VAL A 53 8.13 -5.87 -0.75
CA VAL A 53 8.88 -5.08 -1.74
C VAL A 53 9.38 -3.76 -1.16
N LYS A 54 8.54 -3.07 -0.40
CA LYS A 54 8.89 -1.79 0.26
C LYS A 54 8.13 -1.67 1.56
N GLN A 55 8.75 -1.12 2.60
CA GLN A 55 8.07 -0.75 3.84
C GLN A 55 8.60 0.57 4.39
N GLU A 56 7.78 1.21 5.21
CA GLU A 56 8.13 2.43 5.91
C GLU A 56 7.38 2.51 7.24
N VAL A 57 8.06 3.01 8.27
CA VAL A 57 7.49 3.21 9.60
C VAL A 57 7.12 4.69 9.73
N LEU A 58 5.82 4.95 9.86
CA LEU A 58 5.26 6.27 10.08
C LEU A 58 5.04 6.47 11.58
N SER A 59 5.61 7.53 12.12
CA SER A 59 5.37 8.00 13.49
C SER A 59 4.33 9.11 13.51
N GLU A 60 3.69 9.34 14.66
CA GLU A 60 2.82 10.51 14.86
C GLU A 60 3.51 11.82 14.40
N GLY A 61 2.76 12.64 13.67
CA GLY A 61 3.28 13.88 13.08
C GLY A 61 4.08 13.71 11.78
N HIS A 62 4.18 12.50 11.21
CA HIS A 62 4.75 12.34 9.86
C HIS A 62 4.03 13.23 8.84
N PRO A 63 4.78 14.01 8.03
CA PRO A 63 4.18 14.95 7.08
C PRO A 63 3.44 14.23 5.95
N GLU A 64 3.96 13.07 5.52
CA GLU A 64 3.36 12.24 4.49
C GLU A 64 2.84 10.95 5.11
N LYS A 65 1.52 10.78 5.08
CA LYS A 65 0.83 9.58 5.60
C LYS A 65 0.66 8.51 4.53
N MET A 66 1.65 8.39 3.66
CA MET A 66 1.56 7.62 2.42
C MET A 66 2.88 6.92 2.11
N LEU A 67 2.77 5.69 1.59
CA LEU A 67 3.88 4.94 1.02
C LEU A 67 3.65 4.72 -0.47
N SER A 68 4.51 5.33 -1.29
CA SER A 68 4.49 5.15 -2.75
C SER A 68 5.51 4.13 -3.25
N LEU A 69 5.13 3.37 -4.27
CA LEU A 69 5.98 2.42 -4.99
C LEU A 69 5.91 2.69 -6.50
N THR A 70 7.04 3.01 -7.11
CA THR A 70 7.14 3.19 -8.57
C THR A 70 7.51 1.88 -9.25
N LEU A 71 6.65 1.41 -10.13
CA LEU A 71 6.87 0.26 -11.00
C LEU A 71 7.33 0.77 -12.37
N PRO A 72 8.59 0.52 -12.79
CA PRO A 72 9.12 1.09 -14.02
C PRO A 72 8.52 0.49 -15.29
N ILE A 73 8.25 -0.83 -15.30
CA ILE A 73 7.65 -1.55 -16.43
C ILE A 73 6.73 -2.62 -15.87
N LEU A 74 5.43 -2.55 -16.20
CA LEU A 74 4.46 -3.51 -15.71
C LEU A 74 4.50 -4.81 -16.52
N SER A 75 4.82 -5.92 -15.86
CA SER A 75 4.75 -7.26 -16.44
C SER A 75 3.53 -8.04 -15.94
N ARG A 76 3.08 -9.06 -16.69
CA ARG A 76 1.86 -9.84 -16.35
C ARG A 76 1.95 -10.55 -14.99
N ASP A 77 3.16 -10.86 -14.54
CA ASP A 77 3.46 -11.43 -13.23
C ASP A 77 3.50 -10.36 -12.10
N GLN A 78 3.28 -9.09 -12.41
CA GLN A 78 3.29 -7.94 -11.49
C GLN A 78 1.91 -7.27 -11.41
N LEU A 79 0.82 -8.01 -11.63
CA LEU A 79 -0.54 -7.44 -11.61
C LEU A 79 -1.22 -7.47 -10.25
N HIS A 80 -0.68 -8.21 -9.30
CA HIS A 80 -1.30 -8.44 -8.01
C HIS A 80 -0.45 -7.83 -6.91
N TRP A 81 -0.99 -6.82 -6.24
CA TRP A 81 -0.34 -6.09 -5.17
C TRP A 81 -1.24 -6.04 -3.95
N ALA A 82 -0.67 -5.74 -2.80
CA ALA A 82 -1.42 -5.38 -1.62
C ALA A 82 -0.64 -4.36 -0.80
N CYS A 83 -1.35 -3.39 -0.22
CA CYS A 83 -0.81 -2.62 0.87
C CYS A 83 -1.17 -3.29 2.19
N ALA A 84 -0.19 -3.52 3.05
CA ALA A 84 -0.38 -4.01 4.40
C ALA A 84 -0.07 -2.91 5.43
N VAL A 85 -0.89 -2.84 6.46
CA VAL A 85 -0.77 -1.87 7.56
C VAL A 85 -0.57 -2.64 8.86
N PHE A 86 0.51 -2.32 9.56
CA PHE A 86 0.84 -2.93 10.85
C PHE A 86 0.86 -1.87 11.94
N THR A 87 0.40 -2.25 13.14
CA THR A 87 0.65 -1.50 14.37
C THR A 87 1.10 -2.47 15.44
N GLU A 88 2.12 -2.09 16.22
CA GLU A 88 2.70 -2.96 17.25
C GLU A 88 3.09 -4.35 16.69
N SER A 89 3.64 -4.36 15.47
CA SER A 89 4.01 -5.59 14.73
C SER A 89 2.84 -6.54 14.40
N MET A 90 1.59 -6.14 14.65
CA MET A 90 0.40 -6.90 14.26
C MET A 90 -0.18 -6.37 12.96
N LEU A 91 -0.57 -7.27 12.06
CA LEU A 91 -1.30 -6.92 10.84
C LEU A 91 -2.69 -6.39 11.23
N ARG A 92 -2.99 -5.16 10.84
CA ARG A 92 -4.29 -4.51 11.09
C ARG A 92 -5.18 -4.48 9.87
N ALA A 93 -4.59 -4.25 8.69
CA ALA A 93 -5.31 -4.25 7.43
C ALA A 93 -4.40 -4.73 6.31
N GLN A 94 -5.01 -5.40 5.32
CA GLN A 94 -4.38 -5.71 4.05
C GLN A 94 -5.37 -5.37 2.94
N VAL A 95 -5.01 -4.41 2.09
CA VAL A 95 -5.87 -3.92 1.01
C VAL A 95 -5.30 -4.41 -0.32
N PRO A 96 -5.99 -5.32 -1.03
CA PRO A 96 -5.54 -5.81 -2.32
C PRO A 96 -5.69 -4.74 -3.40
N LEU A 97 -4.76 -4.75 -4.36
CA LEU A 97 -4.79 -3.92 -5.56
C LEU A 97 -4.49 -4.80 -6.78
N HIS A 98 -5.47 -4.89 -7.66
CA HIS A 98 -5.34 -5.61 -8.93
C HIS A 98 -5.16 -4.62 -10.07
N LEU A 99 -4.02 -4.72 -10.75
CA LEU A 99 -3.71 -3.94 -11.92
C LEU A 99 -4.20 -4.65 -13.17
N THR A 100 -4.74 -3.90 -14.12
CA THR A 100 -5.20 -4.40 -15.42
C THR A 100 -4.28 -3.87 -16.52
N LEU A 101 -3.82 -4.76 -17.41
CA LEU A 101 -3.13 -4.41 -18.66
C LEU A 101 -4.13 -4.34 -19.81
#